data_AF-A0A9P6QJT0-F1
#
_entry.id   AF-A0A9P6QJT0-F1
#
_cell.length_a   1.000
_cell.length_b   1.000
_cell.length_c   1.000
_cell.angle_alpha   90.00
_cell.angle_beta   90.00
_cell.angle_gamma   90.00
#
_symmetry.space_group_name_H-M   'P 1'
#
loop_
_entity.id
_entity.type
_entity.pdbx_description
1 polymer ?
#
loop_
_entity_poly.entity_id
_entity_poly.type
_entity_poly.pdbx_seq_one_letter_code
_entity_poly.pdbx_strand_id
1 'polypeptide(L)'
;MAPTVQEPLFSFISDQSLALLLPIIVYWTYSLLFHWISLKEFPWFEKYRLHDREEETRNRVELPEVIKAVIIQQIIQTALGFIVVLADDNEMIFDDEASLAKYQIRIASAFATVGLSVSQSVIEKLAYCGYYYVESALRFWVAMAFLDTWQYWLHRLFHSVPYLYRTFHSRHHRLYVTYSFGALYNHPFEGFLMDSVGASLGFLLSGLGNRGALAFFSFSTLKTVDDHCGYNLPFNPLQLFFWNNADYHDIHHQSFGIKKNYSQPFGTIWDHVLGTHMSREEANAIIKAKEERKAARLAAAATQSASKGMATVKALNKGDELPSSGNNSGNDSHGEEDHHDTKPSAIALGTSSALHKSIDLPDFRERLAARSRIDNGSVTGKGQGNAF
;
A
#
# COMPACT_ATOMS: atom_id res chain seq x y z
N MET A 1 26.00 -39.12 -22.41
CA MET A 1 26.66 -39.20 -21.10
C MET A 1 25.58 -39.40 -20.04
N ALA A 2 25.94 -39.92 -18.85
CA ALA A 2 25.00 -39.88 -17.73
C ALA A 2 24.74 -38.42 -17.37
N PRO A 3 23.50 -38.05 -17.03
CA PRO A 3 23.19 -36.68 -16.62
C PRO A 3 23.99 -36.29 -15.38
N THR A 4 24.52 -35.07 -15.37
CA THR A 4 25.23 -34.56 -14.19
C THR A 4 24.19 -34.04 -13.22
N VAL A 5 24.00 -34.72 -12.10
CA VAL A 5 23.13 -34.24 -11.02
C VAL A 5 23.84 -33.07 -10.36
N GLN A 6 23.17 -31.91 -10.29
CA GLN A 6 23.72 -30.74 -9.62
C GLN A 6 23.75 -30.97 -8.11
N GLU A 7 24.93 -30.89 -7.51
CA GLU A 7 25.09 -30.96 -6.05
C GLU A 7 24.33 -29.80 -5.36
N PRO A 8 23.77 -30.02 -4.16
CA PRO A 8 23.13 -28.96 -3.38
C PRO A 8 24.06 -27.76 -3.14
N LEU A 9 23.49 -26.55 -3.05
CA LEU A 9 24.25 -25.33 -2.71
C LEU A 9 24.94 -25.45 -1.34
N PHE A 10 24.30 -26.15 -0.41
CA PHE A 10 24.81 -26.37 0.94
C PHE A 10 24.75 -27.85 1.27
N SER A 11 25.84 -28.40 1.81
CA SER A 11 25.96 -29.84 2.10
C SER A 11 25.00 -30.35 3.17
N PHE A 12 24.31 -29.47 3.91
CA PHE A 12 23.42 -29.81 5.02
C PHE A 12 21.93 -29.69 4.71
N ILE A 13 21.54 -29.19 3.53
CA ILE A 13 20.14 -28.99 3.14
C ILE A 13 19.98 -29.12 1.61
N SER A 14 18.94 -29.81 1.15
CA SER A 14 18.65 -29.89 -0.29
C SER A 14 18.17 -28.53 -0.83
N ASP A 15 18.44 -28.24 -2.10
CA ASP A 15 17.98 -27.00 -2.75
C ASP A 15 16.44 -26.88 -2.70
N GLN A 16 15.72 -28.00 -2.76
CA GLN A 16 14.25 -28.07 -2.62
C GLN A 16 13.80 -27.63 -1.22
N SER A 17 14.41 -28.21 -0.17
CA SER A 17 14.08 -27.86 1.22
C SER A 17 14.43 -26.39 1.50
N LEU A 18 15.54 -25.91 0.95
CA LEU A 18 15.94 -24.52 1.07
C LEU A 18 14.99 -23.58 0.32
N ALA A 19 14.46 -23.97 -0.84
CA ALA A 19 13.45 -23.19 -1.57
C ALA A 19 12.14 -23.00 -0.79
N LEU A 20 11.78 -23.97 0.08
CA LEU A 20 10.63 -23.85 0.98
C LEU A 20 10.94 -23.00 2.22
N LEU A 21 12.14 -23.13 2.78
CA LEU A 21 12.52 -22.46 4.03
C LEU A 21 12.95 -21.00 3.83
N LEU A 22 13.70 -20.70 2.77
CA LEU A 22 14.33 -19.39 2.59
C LEU A 22 13.32 -18.24 2.48
N PRO A 23 12.18 -18.35 1.76
CA PRO A 23 11.18 -17.28 1.73
C PRO A 23 10.65 -16.93 3.12
N ILE A 24 10.47 -17.93 3.99
CA ILE A 24 10.05 -17.72 5.39
C ILE A 24 11.12 -16.94 6.16
N ILE A 25 12.39 -17.35 6.03
CA ILE A 25 13.51 -16.64 6.66
C ILE A 25 13.57 -15.18 6.18
N VAL A 26 13.51 -14.97 4.86
CA VAL A 26 13.53 -13.64 4.24
C VAL A 26 12.39 -12.77 4.75
N TYR A 27 11.17 -13.31 4.80
CA TYR A 27 10.01 -12.62 5.34
C TYR A 27 10.27 -12.10 6.75
N TRP A 28 10.66 -13.00 7.67
CA TRP A 28 10.82 -12.64 9.08
C TRP A 28 12.01 -11.72 9.30
N THR A 29 13.15 -11.99 8.68
CA THR A 29 14.35 -11.14 8.80
C THR A 29 14.06 -9.72 8.31
N TYR A 30 13.43 -9.56 7.14
CA TYR A 30 13.17 -8.25 6.58
C TYR A 30 12.04 -7.51 7.31
N SER A 31 11.00 -8.24 7.71
CA SER A 31 9.91 -7.65 8.50
C SER A 31 10.39 -7.16 9.86
N LEU A 32 11.20 -7.96 10.56
CA LEU A 32 11.78 -7.59 11.85
C LEU A 32 12.74 -6.42 11.73
N LEU A 33 13.52 -6.32 10.65
CA LEU A 33 14.39 -5.17 10.39
C LEU A 33 13.57 -3.87 10.33
N PHE A 34 12.54 -3.81 9.50
CA PHE A 34 11.68 -2.62 9.41
C PHE A 34 10.89 -2.34 10.68
N HIS A 35 10.44 -3.39 11.37
CA HIS A 35 9.80 -3.22 12.66
C HIS A 35 10.75 -2.61 13.70
N TRP A 36 12.01 -3.07 13.73
CA TRP A 36 13.04 -2.51 14.60
C TRP A 36 13.36 -1.06 14.25
N ILE A 37 13.51 -0.73 12.96
CA ILE A 37 13.65 0.66 12.48
C ILE A 37 12.48 1.50 13.00
N SER A 38 11.25 1.00 12.84
CA SER A 38 10.04 1.68 13.29
C SER A 38 10.02 1.90 14.80
N LEU A 39 10.46 0.93 15.62
CA LEU A 39 10.54 1.09 17.08
C LEU A 39 11.65 2.04 17.54
N LYS A 40 12.74 2.18 16.77
CA LYS A 40 13.89 2.99 17.17
C LYS A 40 13.82 4.45 16.76
N GLU A 41 12.93 4.79 15.82
CA GLU A 41 12.68 6.18 15.39
C GLU A 41 13.96 6.94 15.02
N PHE A 42 14.85 6.26 14.29
CA PHE A 42 16.08 6.88 13.82
C PHE A 42 15.73 8.12 12.97
N PRO A 43 16.21 9.33 13.31
CA PRO A 43 15.81 10.56 12.61
C PRO A 43 16.04 10.52 11.09
N TRP A 44 17.04 9.76 10.65
CA TRP A 44 17.32 9.54 9.23
C TRP A 44 16.19 8.79 8.50
N PHE A 45 15.55 7.81 9.15
CA PHE A 45 14.48 7.01 8.56
C PHE A 45 13.11 7.68 8.70
N GLU A 46 12.88 8.41 9.79
CA GLU A 46 11.58 9.05 10.05
C GLU A 46 11.17 10.07 8.99
N LYS A 47 12.13 10.78 8.37
CA LYS A 47 11.84 11.67 7.22
C LYS A 47 11.28 10.95 5.99
N TYR A 48 11.37 9.63 5.94
CA TYR A 48 10.88 8.79 4.84
C TYR A 48 9.69 7.92 5.26
N ARG A 49 9.22 8.04 6.51
CA ARG A 49 8.02 7.33 6.96
C ARG A 49 6.80 7.91 6.24
N LEU A 50 5.93 7.04 5.73
CA LEU A 50 4.77 7.44 4.93
C LEU A 50 3.65 8.06 5.77
N HIS A 51 3.47 7.54 6.98
CA HIS A 51 2.43 7.94 7.92
C HIS A 51 3.04 8.22 9.29
N ASP A 52 2.48 9.14 10.05
CA ASP A 52 2.88 9.30 11.45
C ASP A 52 2.35 8.13 12.32
N ARG A 53 2.87 8.02 13.54
CA ARG A 53 2.45 6.97 14.48
C ARG A 53 1.00 7.15 14.96
N GLU A 54 0.46 8.37 14.95
CA GLU A 54 -0.93 8.59 15.34
C GLU A 54 -1.86 7.93 14.32
N GLU A 55 -1.53 7.99 13.03
CA GLU A 55 -2.25 7.32 11.97
C GLU A 55 -2.17 5.79 12.04
N GLU A 56 -1.10 5.21 12.61
CA GLU A 56 -1.01 3.76 12.82
C GLU A 56 -2.17 3.23 13.69
N THR A 57 -2.70 4.05 14.60
CA THR A 57 -3.87 3.70 15.43
C THR A 57 -5.17 3.53 14.63
N ARG A 58 -5.18 3.94 13.35
CA ARG A 58 -6.31 3.77 12.43
C ARG A 58 -6.39 2.36 11.86
N ASN A 59 -5.35 1.55 12.05
CA ASN A 59 -5.38 0.12 11.75
C ASN A 59 -6.45 -0.56 12.62
N ARG A 60 -7.24 -1.43 12.00
CA ARG A 60 -8.37 -2.13 12.66
C ARG A 60 -8.03 -3.56 13.05
N VAL A 61 -6.74 -3.84 13.24
CA VAL A 61 -6.20 -5.15 13.58
C VAL A 61 -4.93 -4.96 14.39
N GLU A 62 -4.76 -5.79 15.41
CA GLU A 62 -3.58 -5.77 16.27
C GLU A 62 -2.44 -6.65 15.70
N LEU A 63 -1.20 -6.32 16.05
CA LEU A 63 -0.02 -7.06 15.58
C LEU A 63 -0.08 -8.58 15.84
N PRO A 64 -0.53 -9.10 17.00
CA PRO A 64 -0.62 -10.54 17.23
C PRO A 64 -1.58 -11.25 16.27
N GLU A 65 -2.69 -10.59 15.88
CA GLU A 65 -3.63 -11.14 14.91
C GLU A 65 -3.02 -11.18 13.51
N VAL A 66 -2.23 -10.16 13.15
CA VAL A 66 -1.45 -10.13 11.91
C VAL A 66 -0.43 -11.26 11.88
N ILE A 67 0.38 -11.42 12.94
CA ILE A 67 1.36 -12.50 13.07
C ILE A 67 0.70 -13.88 12.92
N LYS A 68 -0.45 -14.10 13.57
CA LYS A 68 -1.21 -15.35 13.44
C LYS A 68 -1.63 -15.61 11.99
N ALA A 69 -2.11 -14.59 11.30
CA ALA A 69 -2.51 -14.71 9.89
C ALA A 69 -1.33 -15.09 8.99
N VAL A 70 -0.18 -14.44 9.20
CA VAL A 70 1.05 -14.70 8.47
C VAL A 70 1.51 -16.14 8.65
N ILE A 71 1.49 -16.67 9.88
CA ILE A 71 1.85 -18.07 10.16
C ILE A 71 0.92 -19.03 9.40
N ILE A 72 -0.39 -18.77 9.41
CA ILE A 72 -1.35 -19.58 8.64
C ILE A 72 -1.02 -19.53 7.15
N GLN A 73 -0.73 -18.34 6.62
CA GLN A 73 -0.38 -18.16 5.21
C GLN A 73 0.92 -18.89 4.85
N GLN A 74 1.95 -18.84 5.71
CA GLN A 74 3.21 -19.58 5.52
C GLN A 74 3.01 -21.10 5.58
N ILE A 75 2.11 -21.61 6.43
CA ILE A 75 1.75 -23.04 6.44
C ILE A 75 1.13 -23.44 5.09
N ILE A 76 0.19 -22.65 4.57
CA ILE A 76 -0.46 -22.90 3.27
C ILE A 76 0.56 -22.82 2.13
N GLN A 77 1.41 -21.79 2.12
CA GLN A 77 2.48 -21.61 1.13
C GLN A 77 3.46 -22.78 1.16
N THR A 78 3.87 -23.23 2.35
CA THR A 78 4.79 -24.37 2.51
C THR A 78 4.14 -25.67 2.05
N ALA A 79 2.86 -25.89 2.37
CA ALA A 79 2.13 -27.08 1.91
C ALA A 79 2.00 -27.12 0.39
N LEU A 80 1.63 -26.00 -0.25
CA LEU A 80 1.59 -25.91 -1.71
C LEU A 80 2.98 -26.05 -2.33
N GLY A 81 3.98 -25.39 -1.75
CA GLY A 81 5.37 -25.47 -2.18
C GLY A 81 5.89 -26.90 -2.13
N PHE A 82 5.57 -27.66 -1.07
CA PHE A 82 5.93 -29.07 -0.97
C PHE A 82 5.30 -29.89 -2.10
N ILE A 83 4.03 -29.66 -2.44
CA ILE A 83 3.38 -30.32 -3.58
C ILE A 83 4.07 -29.94 -4.89
N VAL A 84 4.36 -28.66 -5.12
CA VAL A 84 4.91 -28.17 -6.39
C VAL A 84 6.36 -28.60 -6.58
N VAL A 85 7.20 -28.43 -5.55
CA VAL A 85 8.64 -28.71 -5.60
C VAL A 85 8.93 -30.20 -5.54
N LEU A 86 8.08 -31.02 -4.91
CA LEU A 86 8.24 -32.48 -4.95
C LEU A 86 7.54 -33.14 -6.13
N ALA A 87 6.47 -32.56 -6.68
CA ALA A 87 5.91 -33.05 -7.94
C ALA A 87 6.83 -32.72 -9.12
N ASP A 88 7.63 -31.67 -8.99
CA ASP A 88 8.77 -31.39 -9.87
C ASP A 88 9.94 -32.31 -9.49
N ASP A 89 9.80 -33.62 -9.79
CA ASP A 89 10.84 -34.67 -9.65
C ASP A 89 12.11 -34.40 -10.47
N ASN A 90 12.17 -33.23 -11.13
CA ASN A 90 13.37 -32.71 -11.73
C ASN A 90 14.32 -32.23 -10.61
N GLU A 91 15.06 -33.16 -10.00
CA GLU A 91 16.49 -32.86 -9.84
C GLU A 91 16.93 -32.35 -11.21
N MET A 92 17.22 -31.06 -11.35
CA MET A 92 17.56 -30.51 -12.66
C MET A 92 18.80 -31.25 -13.16
N ILE A 93 18.51 -32.27 -13.95
CA ILE A 93 19.41 -32.91 -14.88
C ILE A 93 19.61 -31.84 -15.93
N PHE A 94 20.58 -30.98 -15.67
CA PHE A 94 21.14 -30.25 -16.76
C PHE A 94 21.93 -31.28 -17.56
N ASP A 95 21.42 -31.65 -18.73
CA ASP A 95 22.33 -32.05 -19.81
C ASP A 95 23.03 -30.77 -20.28
N ASP A 96 23.86 -30.22 -19.37
CA ASP A 96 24.61 -28.98 -19.52
C ASP A 96 25.42 -29.05 -20.80
N GLU A 97 26.00 -30.22 -21.09
CA GLU A 97 26.76 -30.44 -22.31
C GLU A 97 25.90 -30.38 -23.57
N ALA A 98 24.77 -31.11 -23.65
CA ALA A 98 23.93 -31.06 -24.84
C ALA A 98 23.27 -29.68 -25.04
N SER A 99 22.89 -29.02 -23.95
CA SER A 99 22.30 -27.68 -23.99
C SER A 99 23.33 -26.64 -24.41
N LEU A 100 24.53 -26.65 -23.82
CA LEU A 100 25.64 -25.80 -24.24
C LEU A 100 26.03 -26.07 -25.69
N ALA A 101 26.07 -27.33 -26.14
CA ALA A 101 26.35 -27.67 -27.53
C ALA A 101 25.30 -27.08 -28.49
N LYS A 102 24.00 -27.14 -28.15
CA LYS A 102 22.93 -26.49 -28.93
C LYS A 102 23.16 -24.97 -29.01
N TYR A 103 23.53 -24.33 -27.90
CA TYR A 103 23.86 -22.89 -27.89
C TYR A 103 25.07 -22.57 -28.76
N GLN A 104 26.15 -23.36 -28.66
CA GLN A 104 27.34 -23.20 -29.49
C GLN A 104 26.99 -23.30 -30.99
N ILE A 105 26.22 -24.31 -31.39
CA ILE A 105 25.78 -24.49 -32.79
C ILE A 105 24.95 -23.29 -33.26
N ARG A 106 24.00 -22.81 -32.45
CA ARG A 106 23.15 -21.65 -32.80
C ARG A 106 23.98 -20.38 -32.95
N ILE A 107 24.90 -20.11 -32.03
CA ILE A 107 25.77 -18.94 -32.06
C ILE A 107 26.72 -19.00 -33.25
N ALA A 108 27.36 -20.16 -33.50
CA ALA A 108 28.21 -20.37 -34.66
C ALA A 108 27.45 -20.14 -35.97
N SER A 109 26.23 -20.68 -36.07
CA SER A 109 25.35 -20.49 -37.24
C SER A 109 24.96 -19.03 -37.43
N ALA A 110 24.69 -18.29 -36.35
CA ALA A 110 24.37 -16.86 -36.42
C ALA A 110 25.56 -16.04 -36.96
N PHE A 111 26.78 -16.27 -36.46
CA PHE A 111 27.98 -15.59 -36.98
C PHE A 111 28.28 -15.94 -38.44
N ALA A 112 28.14 -17.22 -38.81
CA ALA A 112 28.33 -17.66 -40.19
C ALA A 112 27.32 -16.98 -41.15
N THR A 113 26.07 -16.81 -40.71
CA THR A 113 25.02 -16.15 -41.51
C THR A 113 25.34 -14.69 -41.81
N VAL A 114 26.05 -14.00 -40.90
CA VAL A 114 26.49 -12.60 -41.09
C VAL A 114 27.91 -12.47 -41.65
N GLY A 115 28.52 -13.58 -42.11
CA GLY A 115 29.85 -13.59 -42.73
C GLY A 115 31.01 -13.34 -41.76
N LEU A 116 30.79 -13.49 -40.45
CA LEU A 116 31.80 -13.26 -39.43
C LEU A 116 32.46 -14.58 -39.01
N SER A 117 33.80 -14.59 -38.96
CA SER A 117 34.57 -15.69 -38.39
C SER A 117 34.92 -15.37 -36.94
N VAL A 118 34.51 -16.23 -36.02
CA VAL A 118 34.81 -16.13 -34.58
C VAL A 118 35.52 -17.39 -34.10
N SER A 119 36.40 -17.25 -33.11
CA SER A 119 37.12 -18.40 -32.57
C SER A 119 36.19 -19.29 -31.74
N GLN A 120 36.51 -20.59 -31.68
CA GLN A 120 35.77 -21.57 -30.88
C GLN A 120 35.66 -21.15 -29.40
N SER A 121 36.72 -20.61 -28.82
CA SER A 121 36.71 -20.10 -27.44
C SER A 121 35.71 -18.96 -27.21
N VAL A 122 35.50 -18.08 -28.22
CA VAL A 122 34.50 -17.02 -28.13
C VAL A 122 33.09 -17.62 -28.19
N ILE A 123 32.84 -18.58 -29.08
CA ILE A 123 31.55 -19.28 -29.18
C ILE A 123 31.21 -19.98 -27.85
N GLU A 124 32.17 -20.68 -27.24
CA GLU A 124 32.01 -21.35 -25.95
C GLU A 124 31.67 -20.38 -24.82
N LYS A 125 32.38 -19.25 -24.72
CA LYS A 125 32.08 -18.20 -23.71
C LYS A 125 30.71 -17.59 -23.92
N LEU A 126 30.31 -17.31 -25.16
CA LEU A 126 28.99 -16.77 -25.48
C LEU A 126 27.89 -17.79 -25.20
N ALA A 127 28.10 -19.07 -25.51
CA ALA A 127 27.16 -20.14 -25.19
C ALA A 127 26.98 -20.29 -23.68
N TYR A 128 28.08 -20.30 -22.93
CA TYR A 128 28.06 -20.33 -21.46
C TYR A 128 27.30 -19.12 -20.89
N CYS A 129 27.59 -17.91 -21.38
CA CYS A 129 26.91 -16.70 -20.94
C CYS A 129 25.40 -16.72 -21.27
N GLY A 130 25.07 -17.12 -22.51
CA GLY A 130 23.69 -17.21 -22.99
C GLY A 130 22.87 -18.22 -22.21
N TYR A 131 23.41 -19.40 -21.96
CA TYR A 131 22.71 -20.48 -21.28
C TYR A 131 22.59 -20.24 -19.76
N TYR A 132 23.69 -19.95 -19.06
CA TYR A 132 23.63 -19.85 -17.60
C TYR A 132 23.07 -18.53 -17.08
N TYR A 133 23.30 -17.42 -17.77
CA TYR A 133 22.88 -16.10 -17.28
C TYR A 133 21.70 -15.53 -18.05
N VAL A 134 21.78 -15.47 -19.38
CA VAL A 134 20.72 -14.81 -20.17
C VAL A 134 19.43 -15.63 -20.10
N GLU A 135 19.47 -16.93 -20.34
CA GLU A 135 18.29 -17.79 -20.27
C GLU A 135 17.70 -17.82 -18.85
N SER A 136 18.53 -18.00 -17.81
CA SER A 136 18.08 -17.93 -16.41
C SER A 136 17.41 -16.61 -16.07
N ALA A 137 17.99 -15.48 -16.50
CA ALA A 137 17.41 -14.16 -16.28
C ALA A 137 16.08 -13.98 -17.05
N LEU A 138 15.99 -14.49 -18.28
CA LEU A 138 14.75 -14.47 -19.05
C LEU A 138 13.66 -15.33 -18.40
N ARG A 139 13.98 -16.54 -17.92
CA ARG A 139 13.04 -17.39 -17.18
C ARG A 139 12.57 -16.70 -15.91
N PHE A 140 13.49 -16.09 -15.15
CA PHE A 140 13.15 -15.31 -13.95
C PHE A 140 12.22 -14.14 -14.29
N TRP A 141 12.51 -13.40 -15.35
CA TRP A 141 11.65 -12.32 -15.81
C TRP A 141 10.26 -12.81 -16.26
N VAL A 142 10.17 -13.95 -16.94
CA VAL A 142 8.89 -14.58 -17.30
C VAL A 142 8.09 -14.93 -16.05
N ALA A 143 8.71 -15.49 -15.02
CA ALA A 143 8.04 -15.79 -13.75
C ALA A 143 7.50 -14.51 -13.09
N MET A 144 8.29 -13.44 -13.05
CA MET A 144 7.88 -12.14 -12.52
C MET A 144 6.73 -11.52 -13.32
N ALA A 145 6.84 -11.48 -14.65
CA ALA A 145 5.82 -10.91 -15.53
C ALA A 145 4.50 -11.68 -15.44
N PHE A 146 4.57 -13.01 -15.28
CA PHE A 146 3.40 -13.83 -15.01
C PHE A 146 2.77 -13.48 -13.67
N LEU A 147 3.56 -13.40 -12.60
CA LEU A 147 3.05 -13.10 -11.26
C LEU A 147 2.41 -11.70 -11.20
N ASP A 148 3.05 -10.68 -11.78
CA ASP A 148 2.50 -9.32 -11.90
C ASP A 148 1.14 -9.31 -12.60
N THR A 149 1.03 -10.08 -13.69
CA THR A 149 -0.21 -10.20 -14.45
C THR A 149 -1.27 -10.91 -13.64
N TRP A 150 -0.94 -12.06 -13.05
CA TRP A 150 -1.84 -12.85 -12.22
C TRP A 150 -2.41 -12.02 -11.06
N GLN A 151 -1.54 -11.37 -10.30
CA GLN A 151 -1.97 -10.60 -9.15
C GLN A 151 -2.70 -9.33 -9.54
N TYR A 152 -2.30 -8.60 -10.59
CA TYR A 152 -3.06 -7.42 -11.04
C TYR A 152 -4.53 -7.75 -11.31
N TRP A 153 -4.77 -8.78 -12.13
CA TRP A 153 -6.14 -9.12 -12.55
C TRP A 153 -6.99 -9.61 -11.39
N LEU A 154 -6.45 -10.46 -10.52
CA LEU A 154 -7.16 -10.93 -9.34
C LEU A 154 -7.37 -9.80 -8.32
N HIS A 155 -6.38 -8.96 -8.08
CA HIS A 155 -6.49 -7.85 -7.15
C HIS A 155 -7.58 -6.87 -7.60
N ARG A 156 -7.55 -6.48 -8.89
CA ARG A 156 -8.60 -5.66 -9.49
C ARG A 156 -9.97 -6.33 -9.42
N LEU A 157 -10.07 -7.63 -9.68
CA LEU A 157 -11.31 -8.39 -9.57
C LEU A 157 -11.86 -8.36 -8.13
N PHE A 158 -11.00 -8.57 -7.14
CA PHE A 158 -11.35 -8.57 -5.72
C PHE A 158 -11.88 -7.19 -5.29
N HIS A 159 -11.35 -6.10 -5.84
CA HIS A 159 -11.90 -4.75 -5.62
C HIS A 159 -13.16 -4.41 -6.42
N SER A 160 -13.32 -5.01 -7.59
CA SER A 160 -14.41 -4.68 -8.52
C SER A 160 -15.71 -5.41 -8.15
N VAL A 161 -15.62 -6.62 -7.60
CA VAL A 161 -16.77 -7.44 -7.20
C VAL A 161 -17.07 -7.25 -5.71
N PRO A 162 -18.22 -6.65 -5.32
CA PRO A 162 -18.51 -6.35 -3.92
C PRO A 162 -18.44 -7.56 -2.97
N TYR A 163 -18.82 -8.75 -3.46
CA TYR A 163 -18.73 -9.97 -2.67
C TYR A 163 -17.28 -10.37 -2.37
N LEU A 164 -16.40 -10.32 -3.38
CA LEU A 164 -14.99 -10.68 -3.20
C LEU A 164 -14.27 -9.68 -2.29
N TYR A 165 -14.54 -8.38 -2.46
CA TYR A 165 -14.01 -7.35 -1.58
C TYR A 165 -14.46 -7.57 -0.13
N ARG A 166 -15.77 -7.62 0.12
CA ARG A 166 -16.29 -7.69 1.49
C ARG A 166 -15.90 -8.99 2.21
N THR A 167 -15.82 -10.10 1.49
CA THR A 167 -15.55 -11.42 2.08
C THR A 167 -14.06 -11.66 2.30
N PHE A 168 -13.23 -11.28 1.33
CA PHE A 168 -11.81 -11.65 1.32
C PHE A 168 -10.91 -10.43 1.51
N HIS A 169 -10.95 -9.50 0.55
CA HIS A 169 -9.93 -8.44 0.45
C HIS A 169 -10.06 -7.32 1.49
N SER A 170 -11.27 -7.06 1.99
CA SER A 170 -11.50 -6.03 3.00
C SER A 170 -10.80 -6.35 4.33
N ARG A 171 -10.41 -7.60 4.56
CA ARG A 171 -9.54 -7.99 5.67
C ARG A 171 -8.17 -7.34 5.52
N HIS A 172 -7.55 -7.42 4.35
CA HIS A 172 -6.26 -6.82 4.07
C HIS A 172 -6.28 -5.30 4.31
N HIS A 173 -7.31 -4.63 3.79
CA HIS A 173 -7.59 -3.19 3.99
C HIS A 173 -8.03 -2.79 5.41
N ARG A 174 -7.99 -3.71 6.40
CA ARG A 174 -8.05 -3.30 7.82
C ARG A 174 -6.76 -2.63 8.25
N LEU A 175 -5.67 -2.86 7.51
CA LEU A 175 -4.44 -2.10 7.59
C LEU A 175 -4.64 -0.82 6.78
N TYR A 176 -4.84 0.29 7.48
CA TYR A 176 -4.90 1.61 6.86
C TYR A 176 -3.48 2.14 6.59
N VAL A 177 -2.60 2.01 7.59
CA VAL A 177 -1.16 2.26 7.47
C VAL A 177 -0.48 0.92 7.28
N THR A 178 0.14 0.74 6.11
CA THR A 178 0.92 -0.47 5.82
C THR A 178 2.19 -0.50 6.66
N TYR A 179 2.53 -1.69 7.16
CA TYR A 179 3.80 -1.97 7.81
C TYR A 179 4.25 -3.39 7.46
N SER A 180 5.54 -3.69 7.66
CA SER A 180 6.20 -4.86 7.07
C SER A 180 5.51 -6.21 7.33
N PHE A 181 5.00 -6.48 8.53
CA PHE A 181 4.26 -7.74 8.80
C PHE A 181 2.89 -7.82 8.14
N GLY A 182 2.34 -6.69 7.69
CA GLY A 182 1.07 -6.62 6.96
C GLY A 182 1.14 -7.23 5.55
N ALA A 183 2.34 -7.46 5.03
CA ALA A 183 2.59 -7.98 3.69
C ALA A 183 1.87 -9.30 3.37
N LEU A 184 1.72 -10.19 4.36
CA LEU A 184 0.96 -11.44 4.22
C LEU A 184 -0.30 -11.45 5.10
N TYR A 185 -0.80 -10.29 5.50
CA TYR A 185 -2.08 -10.16 6.19
C TYR A 185 -3.23 -10.11 5.19
N ASN A 186 -3.62 -11.28 4.70
CA ASN A 186 -4.77 -11.44 3.82
C ASN A 186 -5.70 -12.55 4.32
N HIS A 187 -6.84 -12.71 3.65
CA HIS A 187 -7.71 -13.85 3.90
C HIS A 187 -7.03 -15.13 3.38
N PRO A 188 -7.03 -16.27 4.10
CA PRO A 188 -6.30 -17.47 3.66
C PRO A 188 -6.61 -17.94 2.23
N PHE A 189 -7.88 -17.86 1.81
CA PHE A 189 -8.28 -18.13 0.43
C PHE A 189 -7.64 -17.18 -0.59
N GLU A 190 -7.58 -15.89 -0.26
CA GLU A 190 -6.98 -14.87 -1.12
C GLU A 190 -5.48 -15.07 -1.23
N GLY A 191 -4.78 -15.22 -0.10
CA GLY A 191 -3.34 -15.49 -0.11
C GLY A 191 -3.01 -16.79 -0.82
N PHE A 192 -3.82 -17.84 -0.67
CA PHE A 192 -3.66 -19.07 -1.42
C PHE A 192 -3.77 -18.84 -2.94
N LEU A 193 -4.83 -18.15 -3.39
CA LEU A 193 -5.14 -17.98 -4.81
C LEU A 193 -4.22 -16.95 -5.49
N MET A 194 -4.01 -15.79 -4.87
CA MET A 194 -3.24 -14.68 -5.44
C MET A 194 -1.74 -14.86 -5.26
N ASP A 195 -1.29 -15.26 -4.07
CA ASP A 195 0.14 -15.33 -3.77
C ASP A 195 0.68 -16.71 -4.13
N SER A 196 0.16 -17.76 -3.48
CA SER A 196 0.74 -19.10 -3.55
C SER A 196 0.57 -19.72 -4.94
N VAL A 197 -0.68 -19.79 -5.45
CA VAL A 197 -0.96 -20.36 -6.78
C VAL A 197 -0.32 -19.51 -7.87
N GLY A 198 -0.39 -18.17 -7.76
CA GLY A 198 0.24 -17.26 -8.73
C GLY A 198 1.74 -17.47 -8.84
N ALA A 199 2.45 -17.52 -7.71
CA ALA A 199 3.88 -17.74 -7.69
C ALA A 199 4.25 -19.15 -8.16
N SER A 200 3.52 -20.19 -7.75
CA SER A 200 3.76 -21.56 -8.20
C SER A 200 3.56 -21.72 -9.72
N LEU A 201 2.50 -21.12 -10.29
CA LEU A 201 2.29 -21.14 -11.73
C LEU A 201 3.36 -20.34 -12.48
N GLY A 202 3.77 -19.17 -11.96
CA GLY A 202 4.88 -18.40 -12.53
C GLY A 202 6.18 -19.19 -12.57
N PHE A 203 6.51 -19.88 -11.47
CA PHE A 203 7.64 -20.81 -11.39
C PHE A 203 7.55 -21.91 -12.45
N LEU A 204 6.45 -22.68 -12.47
CA LEU A 204 6.29 -23.80 -13.39
C LEU A 204 6.32 -23.39 -14.87
N LEU A 205 5.64 -22.29 -15.23
CA LEU A 205 5.56 -21.81 -16.62
C LEU A 205 6.88 -21.20 -17.11
N SER A 206 7.69 -20.65 -16.20
CA SER A 206 9.00 -20.11 -16.55
C SER A 206 10.06 -21.17 -16.84
N GLY A 207 9.84 -22.41 -16.40
CA GLY A 207 10.84 -23.48 -16.47
C GLY A 207 12.09 -23.20 -15.63
N LEU A 208 12.00 -22.34 -14.61
CA LEU A 208 13.01 -22.30 -13.55
C LEU A 208 13.07 -23.67 -12.89
N GLY A 209 14.25 -24.13 -12.47
CA GLY A 209 14.32 -25.27 -11.53
C GLY A 209 14.69 -24.81 -10.12
N ASN A 210 15.10 -25.76 -9.27
CA ASN A 210 15.17 -25.58 -7.81
C ASN A 210 15.89 -24.32 -7.32
N ARG A 211 17.08 -24.00 -7.87
CA ARG A 211 17.81 -22.77 -7.50
C ARG A 211 17.12 -21.50 -7.98
N GLY A 212 16.48 -21.57 -9.15
CA GLY A 212 15.62 -20.51 -9.67
C GLY A 212 14.38 -20.31 -8.81
N ALA A 213 13.76 -21.39 -8.33
CA ALA A 213 12.65 -21.37 -7.39
C ALA A 213 13.03 -20.68 -6.07
N LEU A 214 14.17 -21.06 -5.51
CA LEU A 214 14.75 -20.44 -4.31
C LEU A 214 14.90 -18.94 -4.49
N ALA A 215 15.50 -18.51 -5.60
CA ALA A 215 15.67 -17.09 -5.90
C ALA A 215 14.32 -16.39 -6.08
N PHE A 216 13.41 -16.97 -6.86
CA PHE A 216 12.14 -16.36 -7.24
C PHE A 216 11.18 -16.19 -6.07
N PHE A 217 10.96 -17.24 -5.28
CA PHE A 217 10.07 -17.18 -4.11
C PHE A 217 10.63 -16.25 -3.03
N SER A 218 11.95 -16.29 -2.79
CA SER A 218 12.60 -15.43 -1.80
C SER A 218 12.56 -13.96 -2.24
N PHE A 219 12.83 -13.69 -3.51
CA PHE A 219 12.77 -12.34 -4.06
C PHE A 219 11.34 -11.77 -4.09
N SER A 220 10.36 -12.58 -4.48
CA SER A 220 8.94 -12.19 -4.44
C SER A 220 8.52 -11.83 -3.02
N THR A 221 8.90 -12.66 -2.04
CA THR A 221 8.62 -12.40 -0.62
C THR A 221 9.28 -11.13 -0.12
N LEU A 222 10.56 -10.95 -0.45
CA LEU A 222 11.30 -9.74 -0.11
C LEU A 222 10.59 -8.50 -0.66
N LYS A 223 10.15 -8.57 -1.92
CA LYS A 223 9.47 -7.47 -2.60
C LYS A 223 8.12 -7.15 -1.96
N THR A 224 7.28 -8.16 -1.68
CA THR A 224 5.99 -7.94 -1.01
C THR A 224 6.17 -7.30 0.37
N VAL A 225 7.18 -7.69 1.14
CA VAL A 225 7.49 -7.05 2.43
C VAL A 225 7.97 -5.61 2.25
N ASP A 226 8.79 -5.33 1.23
CA ASP A 226 9.23 -3.97 0.91
C ASP A 226 8.05 -3.06 0.56
N ASP A 227 7.10 -3.54 -0.22
CA ASP A 227 5.91 -2.80 -0.65
C ASP A 227 4.98 -2.45 0.51
N HIS A 228 5.14 -3.11 1.65
CA HIS A 228 4.38 -2.85 2.85
C HIS A 228 5.21 -2.21 3.95
N CYS A 229 6.50 -1.91 3.72
CA CYS A 229 7.41 -1.59 4.83
C CYS A 229 7.06 -0.30 5.60
N GLY A 230 6.22 0.58 5.04
CA GLY A 230 5.82 1.85 5.62
C GLY A 230 6.82 2.99 5.41
N TYR A 231 7.87 2.77 4.61
CA TYR A 231 8.92 3.74 4.32
C TYR A 231 9.20 3.87 2.82
N ASN A 232 9.22 5.10 2.34
CA ASN A 232 9.66 5.45 0.98
C ASN A 232 11.15 5.83 0.99
N LEU A 233 12.02 4.83 0.90
CA LEU A 233 13.47 4.96 1.06
C LEU A 233 14.16 5.16 -0.32
N PRO A 234 14.68 6.36 -0.63
CA PRO A 234 15.24 6.65 -1.95
C PRO A 234 16.58 5.95 -2.25
N PHE A 235 17.13 5.22 -1.28
CA PHE A 235 18.36 4.43 -1.42
C PHE A 235 18.10 2.92 -1.39
N ASN A 236 16.85 2.51 -1.21
CA ASN A 236 16.49 1.09 -1.24
C ASN A 236 16.50 0.61 -2.69
N PRO A 237 17.35 -0.38 -3.05
CA PRO A 237 17.46 -0.85 -4.44
C PRO A 237 16.13 -1.39 -4.96
N LEU A 238 15.28 -2.01 -4.11
CA LEU A 238 13.98 -2.51 -4.55
C LEU A 238 13.07 -1.36 -5.01
N GLN A 239 13.06 -0.25 -4.28
CA GLN A 239 12.25 0.92 -4.63
C GLN A 239 12.83 1.74 -5.79
N LEU A 240 14.13 1.59 -6.07
CA LEU A 240 14.81 2.22 -7.20
C LEU A 240 14.60 1.46 -8.53
N PHE A 241 14.58 0.13 -8.48
CA PHE A 241 14.46 -0.71 -9.68
C PHE A 241 13.02 -1.09 -10.03
N PHE A 242 12.07 -0.95 -9.09
CA PHE A 242 10.68 -1.32 -9.29
C PHE A 242 9.73 -0.14 -9.08
N TRP A 243 8.72 -0.05 -9.95
CA TRP A 243 7.72 1.01 -9.92
C TRP A 243 6.62 0.75 -8.88
N ASN A 244 6.29 -0.52 -8.63
CA ASN A 244 5.56 -0.84 -7.40
C ASN A 244 6.57 -0.71 -6.25
N ASN A 245 6.23 0.07 -5.24
CA ASN A 245 7.00 0.26 -4.01
C ASN A 245 6.05 0.63 -2.86
N ALA A 246 6.62 0.87 -1.67
CA ALA A 246 5.86 1.23 -0.48
C ALA A 246 4.91 2.43 -0.67
N ASP A 247 5.35 3.48 -1.36
CA ASP A 247 4.54 4.67 -1.60
C ASP A 247 3.34 4.38 -2.52
N TYR A 248 3.60 3.63 -3.60
CA TYR A 248 2.59 3.21 -4.56
C TYR A 248 1.50 2.36 -3.91
N HIS A 249 1.90 1.39 -3.08
CA HIS A 249 0.98 0.47 -2.42
C HIS A 249 0.26 1.13 -1.24
N ASP A 250 0.92 2.04 -0.51
CA ASP A 250 0.28 2.83 0.53
C ASP A 250 -0.93 3.63 -0.01
N ILE A 251 -0.78 4.30 -1.17
CA ILE A 251 -1.88 5.01 -1.84
C ILE A 251 -3.10 4.10 -2.03
N HIS A 252 -2.87 2.83 -2.41
CA HIS A 252 -3.93 1.85 -2.63
C HIS A 252 -4.71 1.54 -1.34
N HIS A 253 -4.05 1.41 -0.19
CA HIS A 253 -4.67 1.18 1.12
C HIS A 253 -5.49 2.38 1.61
N GLN A 254 -5.24 3.58 1.07
CA GLN A 254 -6.05 4.74 1.41
C GLN A 254 -7.48 4.62 0.88
N SER A 255 -8.44 5.12 1.67
CA SER A 255 -9.87 5.13 1.30
C SER A 255 -10.20 5.73 -0.09
N PHE A 256 -9.36 6.63 -0.60
CA PHE A 256 -9.51 7.22 -1.93
C PHE A 256 -8.79 6.43 -3.04
N GLY A 257 -7.78 5.64 -2.69
CA GLY A 257 -6.97 4.86 -3.63
C GLY A 257 -7.39 3.40 -3.75
N ILE A 258 -8.41 2.95 -3.00
CA ILE A 258 -8.95 1.58 -3.02
C ILE A 258 -9.40 1.06 -4.41
N LYS A 259 -9.45 1.92 -5.44
CA LYS A 259 -9.73 1.53 -6.83
C LYS A 259 -8.61 1.88 -7.81
N LYS A 260 -7.40 2.01 -7.29
CA LYS A 260 -6.20 2.43 -8.00
C LYS A 260 -5.02 1.57 -7.55
N ASN A 261 -3.96 1.57 -8.34
CA ASN A 261 -2.68 0.95 -8.00
C ASN A 261 -2.79 -0.55 -7.65
N TYR A 262 -3.37 -1.36 -8.55
CA TYR A 262 -3.63 -2.78 -8.29
C TYR A 262 -2.44 -3.71 -8.53
N SER A 263 -1.48 -3.32 -9.38
CA SER A 263 -0.34 -4.15 -9.75
C SER A 263 0.52 -4.43 -8.52
N GLN A 264 0.97 -5.67 -8.40
CA GLN A 264 1.91 -6.16 -7.40
C GLN A 264 2.51 -7.48 -7.91
N PRO A 265 3.72 -7.87 -7.50
CA PRO A 265 4.61 -7.13 -6.61
C PRO A 265 5.68 -6.27 -7.33
N PHE A 266 5.90 -6.38 -8.65
CA PHE A 266 7.08 -5.78 -9.30
C PHE A 266 6.79 -4.51 -10.10
N GLY A 267 6.15 -4.63 -11.27
CA GLY A 267 5.87 -3.54 -12.18
C GLY A 267 4.47 -2.96 -12.02
N THR A 268 4.22 -1.79 -12.62
CA THR A 268 2.91 -1.10 -12.61
C THR A 268 2.27 -1.05 -14.00
N ILE A 269 2.76 -1.88 -14.94
CA ILE A 269 2.42 -1.82 -16.36
C ILE A 269 0.90 -1.85 -16.57
N TRP A 270 0.21 -2.77 -15.89
CA TRP A 270 -1.24 -2.94 -16.05
C TRP A 270 -2.04 -1.74 -15.56
N ASP A 271 -1.61 -1.08 -14.48
CA ASP A 271 -2.23 0.15 -14.00
C ASP A 271 -2.08 1.32 -14.99
N HIS A 272 -0.95 1.40 -15.69
CA HIS A 272 -0.77 2.38 -16.76
C HIS A 272 -1.60 2.04 -18.00
N VAL A 273 -1.59 0.78 -18.44
CA VAL A 273 -2.35 0.33 -19.62
C VAL A 273 -3.85 0.53 -19.43
N LEU A 274 -4.37 0.33 -18.22
CA LEU A 274 -5.81 0.34 -17.95
C LEU A 274 -6.28 1.62 -17.22
N GLY A 275 -5.41 2.61 -17.04
CA GLY A 275 -5.75 3.90 -16.42
C GLY A 275 -6.13 3.81 -14.93
N THR A 276 -5.61 2.80 -14.23
CA THR A 276 -5.84 2.58 -12.80
C THR A 276 -4.67 3.03 -11.93
N HIS A 277 -3.62 3.61 -12.51
CA HIS A 277 -2.55 4.27 -11.77
C HIS A 277 -3.03 5.56 -11.07
N MET A 278 -2.46 5.86 -9.90
CA MET A 278 -2.55 7.12 -9.17
C MET A 278 -1.18 7.46 -8.57
N SER A 279 -0.66 8.66 -8.88
CA SER A 279 0.59 9.15 -8.31
C SER A 279 0.39 9.76 -6.91
N ARG A 280 1.49 9.93 -6.16
CA ARG A 280 1.47 10.63 -4.87
C ARG A 280 1.02 12.08 -5.01
N GLU A 281 1.34 12.75 -6.11
CA GLU A 281 0.91 14.13 -6.38
C GLU A 281 -0.62 14.21 -6.50
N GLU A 282 -1.22 13.27 -7.23
CA GLU A 282 -2.68 13.16 -7.37
C GLU A 282 -3.34 12.82 -6.02
N ALA A 283 -2.75 11.89 -5.27
CA ALA A 283 -3.20 11.53 -3.93
C ALA A 283 -3.19 12.74 -2.99
N ASN A 284 -2.10 13.51 -2.96
CA ASN A 284 -1.96 14.71 -2.13
C ASN A 284 -2.98 15.80 -2.50
N ALA A 285 -3.28 15.97 -3.79
CA ALA A 285 -4.33 16.89 -4.23
C ALA A 285 -5.71 16.47 -3.70
N ILE A 286 -6.03 15.17 -3.69
CA ILE A 286 -7.27 14.64 -3.12
C ILE A 286 -7.32 14.85 -1.60
N ILE A 287 -6.22 14.57 -0.90
CA ILE A 287 -6.12 14.77 0.55
C ILE A 287 -6.38 16.24 0.90
N LYS A 288 -5.65 17.16 0.26
CA LYS A 288 -5.82 18.61 0.45
C LYS A 288 -7.27 19.05 0.20
N ALA A 289 -7.88 18.62 -0.92
CA ALA A 289 -9.25 18.96 -1.22
C ALA A 289 -10.25 18.41 -0.18
N LYS A 290 -10.00 17.23 0.40
CA LYS A 290 -10.82 16.68 1.49
C LYS A 290 -10.69 17.49 2.77
N GLU A 291 -9.48 17.93 3.12
CA GLU A 291 -9.22 18.76 4.28
C GLU A 291 -9.89 20.13 4.17
N GLU A 292 -9.76 20.79 3.01
CA GLU A 292 -10.42 22.07 2.73
C GLU A 292 -11.95 21.96 2.82
N ARG A 293 -12.53 20.89 2.26
CA ARG A 293 -13.98 20.61 2.38
C ARG A 293 -14.40 20.36 3.83
N LYS A 294 -13.59 19.64 4.61
CA LYS A 294 -13.85 19.39 6.04
C LYS A 294 -13.80 20.69 6.83
N ALA A 295 -12.79 21.53 6.61
CA ALA A 295 -12.65 22.83 7.25
C ALA A 295 -13.82 23.76 6.90
N ALA A 296 -14.21 23.85 5.62
CA ALA A 296 -15.36 24.63 5.20
C ALA A 296 -16.67 24.15 5.84
N ARG A 297 -16.88 22.83 5.94
CA ARG A 297 -18.06 22.25 6.60
C ARG A 297 -18.10 22.57 8.10
N LEU A 298 -16.96 22.49 8.79
CA LEU A 298 -16.86 22.84 10.21
C LEU A 298 -17.09 24.34 10.43
N ALA A 299 -16.52 25.20 9.58
CA ALA A 299 -16.76 26.64 9.62
C ALA A 299 -18.25 26.97 9.42
N ALA A 300 -18.90 26.38 8.41
CA ALA A 300 -20.32 26.57 8.17
C ALA A 300 -21.20 26.10 9.34
N ALA A 301 -20.87 24.94 9.95
CA ALA A 301 -21.56 24.44 11.13
C ALA A 301 -21.40 25.35 12.35
N ALA A 302 -20.20 25.90 12.56
CA ALA A 302 -19.93 26.86 13.63
C ALA A 302 -20.73 28.17 13.43
N THR A 303 -20.78 28.71 12.20
CA THR A 303 -21.58 29.89 11.87
C THR A 303 -23.08 29.63 12.09
N GLN A 304 -23.58 28.46 11.70
CA GLN A 304 -24.98 28.10 11.90
C GLN A 304 -25.31 27.95 13.39
N SER A 305 -24.43 27.33 14.18
CA SER A 305 -24.57 27.21 15.63
C SER A 305 -24.58 28.58 16.32
N ALA A 306 -23.66 29.47 15.94
CA ALA A 306 -23.61 30.84 16.43
C ALA A 306 -24.89 31.64 16.10
N SER A 307 -25.42 31.50 14.87
CA SER A 307 -26.68 32.15 14.49
C SER A 307 -27.89 31.64 15.29
N LYS A 308 -27.94 30.33 15.59
CA LYS A 308 -29.01 29.73 16.41
C LYS A 308 -28.88 30.19 17.87
N GLY A 309 -27.68 30.18 18.44
CA GLY A 309 -27.44 30.69 19.79
C GLY A 309 -27.84 32.16 19.94
N MET A 310 -27.52 32.99 18.96
CA MET A 310 -27.87 34.41 18.97
C MET A 310 -29.37 34.65 18.79
N ALA A 311 -30.07 33.81 18.00
CA ALA A 311 -31.52 33.83 17.90
C ALA A 311 -32.20 33.41 19.23
N THR A 312 -31.66 32.41 19.94
CA THR A 312 -32.15 31.99 21.26
C THR A 312 -31.97 33.08 22.31
N VAL A 313 -30.80 33.74 22.35
CA VAL A 313 -30.56 34.87 23.27
C VAL A 313 -31.50 36.04 22.96
N LYS A 314 -31.74 36.33 21.69
CA LYS A 314 -32.68 37.39 21.28
C LYS A 314 -34.15 37.04 21.61
N ALA A 315 -34.51 35.76 21.60
CA ALA A 315 -35.84 35.29 22.01
C ALA A 315 -36.01 35.36 23.53
N LEU A 316 -34.98 34.99 24.31
CA LEU A 316 -34.98 35.11 25.77
C LEU A 316 -35.07 36.57 26.21
N ASN A 317 -34.30 37.48 25.60
CA ASN A 317 -34.38 38.92 25.90
C ASN A 317 -35.69 39.59 25.45
N LYS A 318 -36.52 38.91 24.64
CA LYS A 318 -37.88 39.36 24.28
C LYS A 318 -38.96 38.80 25.21
N GLY A 319 -38.62 37.85 26.08
CA GLY A 319 -39.55 37.24 27.03
C GLY A 319 -39.80 38.04 28.31
N ASP A 320 -39.06 39.13 28.54
CA ASP A 320 -39.13 39.95 29.76
C ASP A 320 -40.11 41.14 29.68
N GLU A 321 -40.98 41.21 28.66
CA GLU A 321 -42.14 42.12 28.66
C GLU A 321 -43.36 41.40 29.27
N LEU A 322 -43.45 41.46 30.61
CA LEU A 322 -44.65 41.12 31.39
C LEU A 322 -45.82 42.04 30.99
N PRO A 323 -47.01 41.52 30.68
CA PRO A 323 -48.23 42.30 30.84
C PRO A 323 -48.63 42.29 32.33
N SER A 324 -48.75 43.48 32.91
CA SER A 324 -49.32 43.65 34.25
C SER A 324 -50.83 43.40 34.23
N SER A 325 -51.29 42.37 34.92
CA SER A 325 -52.64 42.24 35.49
C SER A 325 -52.58 41.08 36.48
N GLY A 326 -53.11 41.09 37.68
CA GLY A 326 -54.08 41.89 38.40
C GLY A 326 -54.52 40.99 39.55
N ASN A 327 -54.68 41.54 40.75
CA ASN A 327 -55.08 40.81 41.95
C ASN A 327 -56.30 39.91 41.71
N ASN A 328 -56.31 38.70 42.30
CA ASN A 328 -57.49 38.29 43.06
C ASN A 328 -57.17 37.28 44.17
N SER A 329 -57.78 37.54 45.32
CA SER A 329 -57.88 36.73 46.52
C SER A 329 -58.73 35.47 46.32
N GLY A 330 -58.43 34.40 47.08
CA GLY A 330 -59.30 33.24 47.19
C GLY A 330 -58.78 32.22 48.20
N ASN A 331 -59.41 32.20 49.36
CA ASN A 331 -59.27 31.26 50.47
C ASN A 331 -59.76 29.85 50.07
N ASP A 332 -59.23 28.80 50.72
CA ASP A 332 -59.96 27.66 51.31
C ASP A 332 -59.16 26.34 51.34
N SER A 333 -59.69 25.42 52.14
CA SER A 333 -59.08 24.52 53.10
C SER A 333 -59.06 23.02 52.71
N HIS A 334 -58.51 22.20 53.61
CA HIS A 334 -58.48 20.71 53.69
C HIS A 334 -57.37 20.04 52.86
N GLY A 335 -56.66 19.00 53.30
CA GLY A 335 -56.68 18.13 54.47
C GLY A 335 -55.89 16.85 54.10
N GLU A 336 -55.24 16.21 55.09
CA GLU A 336 -54.63 14.85 55.09
C GLU A 336 -53.39 14.61 54.18
N GLU A 337 -52.19 14.46 54.75
CA GLU A 337 -51.56 13.20 55.22
C GLU A 337 -51.36 12.15 54.11
N ASP A 338 -50.13 11.99 53.62
CA ASP A 338 -49.39 10.72 53.85
C ASP A 338 -47.89 10.78 53.49
N HIS A 339 -47.15 9.89 54.14
CA HIS A 339 -45.70 9.71 54.21
C HIS A 339 -44.94 9.43 52.88
N HIS A 340 -43.73 9.99 52.71
CA HIS A 340 -42.46 9.23 52.77
C HIS A 340 -41.18 10.07 52.56
N ASP A 341 -40.14 9.64 53.28
CA ASP A 341 -38.75 10.08 53.39
C ASP A 341 -37.96 10.40 52.10
N THR A 342 -37.21 11.51 52.10
CA THR A 342 -35.73 11.57 52.22
C THR A 342 -35.16 12.89 51.69
N LYS A 343 -34.20 13.48 52.43
CA LYS A 343 -33.34 14.65 52.11
C LYS A 343 -31.87 14.16 52.03
N PRO A 344 -30.85 14.99 51.73
CA PRO A 344 -30.68 15.94 50.61
C PRO A 344 -29.23 15.90 50.01
N SER A 345 -28.97 16.64 48.91
CA SER A 345 -27.79 17.50 48.66
C SER A 345 -27.62 17.71 47.14
N ALA A 346 -27.75 18.94 46.62
CA ALA A 346 -26.75 20.00 46.53
C ALA A 346 -25.56 19.66 45.61
N ILE A 347 -25.59 20.15 44.37
CA ILE A 347 -24.40 20.37 43.55
C ILE A 347 -24.37 21.84 43.17
N ALA A 348 -23.31 22.50 43.65
CA ALA A 348 -22.96 23.89 43.42
C ALA A 348 -22.45 24.11 41.99
N LEU A 349 -22.95 25.15 41.32
CA LEU A 349 -22.33 25.70 40.12
C LEU A 349 -21.39 26.83 40.54
N GLY A 350 -20.09 26.51 40.57
CA GLY A 350 -19.02 27.47 40.75
C GLY A 350 -18.76 28.25 39.46
N THR A 351 -18.69 29.56 39.60
CA THR A 351 -18.17 30.50 38.61
C THR A 351 -16.64 30.40 38.53
N SER A 352 -16.07 30.45 37.32
CA SER A 352 -14.69 30.91 37.14
C SER A 352 -14.47 31.44 35.73
N SER A 353 -14.01 32.68 35.68
CA SER A 353 -13.53 33.40 34.52
C SER A 353 -12.13 32.95 34.11
N ALA A 354 -11.80 32.92 32.82
CA ALA A 354 -10.46 33.29 32.37
C ALA A 354 -10.39 33.60 30.87
N LEU A 355 -10.07 34.87 30.61
CA LEU A 355 -9.18 35.41 29.57
C LEU A 355 -9.38 35.01 28.09
N HIS A 356 -10.00 35.95 27.39
CA HIS A 356 -9.70 36.31 26.00
C HIS A 356 -8.22 36.71 25.85
N LYS A 357 -7.45 36.02 25.00
CA LYS A 357 -6.28 36.57 24.31
C LYS A 357 -6.58 36.54 22.81
N SER A 358 -6.77 37.72 22.25
CA SER A 358 -6.88 37.98 20.82
C SER A 358 -5.54 37.67 20.13
N ILE A 359 -5.57 36.73 19.18
CA ILE A 359 -4.52 36.61 18.16
C ILE A 359 -5.01 37.40 16.96
N ASP A 360 -4.32 38.50 16.67
CA ASP A 360 -4.54 39.37 15.52
C ASP A 360 -3.94 38.69 14.27
N LEU A 361 -4.77 38.41 13.26
CA LEU A 361 -4.36 37.85 11.98
C LEU A 361 -4.73 38.87 10.89
N PRO A 362 -3.75 39.36 10.09
CA PRO A 362 -3.98 40.45 9.16
C PRO A 362 -4.94 40.08 8.02
N ASP A 363 -5.69 41.11 7.63
CA ASP A 363 -6.91 41.14 6.85
C ASP A 363 -6.83 40.39 5.51
N PHE A 364 -7.66 39.35 5.38
CA PHE A 364 -7.89 38.57 4.16
C PHE A 364 -8.41 39.44 2.99
N ARG A 365 -8.92 40.65 3.26
CA ARG A 365 -9.44 41.56 2.23
C ARG A 365 -8.36 42.26 1.40
N GLU A 366 -7.14 42.46 1.90
CA GLU A 366 -6.07 43.08 1.09
C GLU A 366 -5.54 42.16 -0.01
N ARG A 367 -5.56 40.83 0.19
CA ARG A 367 -5.05 39.87 -0.80
C ARG A 367 -5.98 39.67 -2.01
N LEU A 368 -7.26 40.00 -1.87
CA LEU A 368 -8.23 39.92 -2.98
C LEU A 368 -8.18 41.15 -3.90
N ALA A 369 -7.68 42.29 -3.43
CA ALA A 369 -7.55 43.51 -4.25
C ALA A 369 -6.34 43.46 -5.22
N ALA A 370 -5.37 42.57 -5.01
CA ALA A 370 -4.17 42.46 -5.85
C ALA A 370 -4.35 41.61 -7.12
N ARG A 371 -5.49 40.92 -7.30
CA ARG A 371 -5.74 40.06 -8.47
C ARG A 371 -6.62 40.67 -9.57
N SER A 372 -7.08 41.91 -9.43
CA SER A 372 -7.91 42.58 -10.45
C SER A 372 -7.19 43.66 -11.27
N ARG A 373 -5.85 43.73 -11.23
CA ARG A 373 -5.05 44.73 -11.95
C ARG A 373 -4.05 44.18 -12.98
N ILE A 374 -4.22 42.95 -13.44
CA ILE A 374 -3.44 42.42 -14.57
C ILE A 374 -4.41 41.74 -15.54
N ASP A 375 -5.24 42.54 -16.20
CA ASP A 375 -5.82 42.21 -17.51
C ASP A 375 -6.49 43.47 -18.05
N ASN A 376 -5.66 44.38 -18.57
CA ASN A 376 -6.05 45.37 -19.58
C ASN A 376 -4.78 46.00 -20.15
N GLY A 377 -4.34 45.48 -21.30
CA GLY A 377 -3.18 45.96 -22.04
C GLY A 377 -3.13 45.38 -23.43
N SER A 378 -4.05 45.81 -24.29
CA SER A 378 -3.99 45.63 -25.74
C SER A 378 -2.74 46.28 -26.34
N VAL A 379 -1.95 45.58 -27.15
CA VAL A 379 -1.20 46.21 -28.26
C VAL A 379 -1.14 45.26 -29.47
N THR A 380 -1.67 45.80 -30.57
CA THR A 380 -1.61 45.36 -31.96
C THR A 380 -0.19 45.39 -32.54
N GLY A 381 0.17 44.47 -33.44
CA GLY A 381 1.38 44.63 -34.27
C GLY A 381 1.59 43.53 -35.30
N LYS A 382 1.49 43.89 -36.58
CA LYS A 382 1.68 43.07 -37.78
C LYS A 382 3.15 42.63 -37.99
N GLY A 383 3.34 41.49 -38.67
CA GLY A 383 4.13 41.46 -39.91
C GLY A 383 5.33 40.49 -40.00
N GLN A 384 5.28 39.65 -41.06
CA GLN A 384 6.39 39.02 -41.82
C GLN A 384 7.23 37.98 -41.05
N GLY A 385 7.45 36.74 -41.49
CA GLY A 385 7.63 36.21 -42.85
C GLY A 385 9.08 35.73 -42.97
N ASN A 386 9.32 34.41 -43.03
CA ASN A 386 10.25 33.76 -43.97
C ASN A 386 10.37 32.26 -43.74
N ALA A 387 10.43 31.57 -44.87
CA ALA A 387 10.77 30.17 -45.04
C ALA A 387 12.24 29.90 -44.65
N PHE A 388 12.51 28.71 -44.13
CA PHE A 388 13.34 27.66 -44.75
C PHE A 388 13.06 26.32 -44.07
#